data_AF-B0DB68-F1
#
_entry.id   AF-B0DB68-F1
#
_cell.length_a   1.000
_cell.length_b   1.000
_cell.length_c   1.000
_cell.angle_alpha   90.00
_cell.angle_beta   90.00
_cell.angle_gamma   90.00
#
_symmetry.space_group_name_H-M   'P 1'
#
loop_
_entity.id
_entity.type
_entity.pdbx_description
1 polymer ?
#
loop_
_entity_poly.entity_id
_entity_poly.type
_entity_poly.pdbx_seq_one_letter_code
_entity_poly.pdbx_strand_id
1 'polypeptide(L)'
;MEGGPLMLILPFGGVSLFDRGVEQPGNRVTVSESERIHDGGVRHRDIRTPNMLVNGPDVYFIDFDQALLRSPSEGRGEEMADLEDLTGAEPEDSRS
;
A
#
# COMPACT_ATOMS: atom_id res chain seq x y z
N MET A 1 19.07 28.46 -5.14
CA MET A 1 18.55 27.27 -5.83
C MET A 1 17.19 27.67 -6.37
N GLU A 2 17.02 27.72 -7.69
CA GLU A 2 15.71 27.96 -8.30
C GLU A 2 14.91 26.67 -8.18
N GLY A 3 13.99 26.60 -7.21
CA GLY A 3 13.06 25.49 -7.05
C GLY A 3 11.84 25.73 -7.92
N GLY A 4 11.83 25.13 -9.11
CA GLY A 4 10.62 25.05 -9.94
C GLY A 4 9.66 23.98 -9.40
N PRO A 5 8.36 24.04 -9.75
CA PRO A 5 7.40 23.02 -9.35
C PRO A 5 7.75 21.66 -9.97
N LEU A 6 7.72 20.62 -9.15
CA LEU A 6 7.74 19.22 -9.61
C LEU A 6 6.29 18.74 -9.75
N MET A 7 5.96 18.17 -10.91
CA MET A 7 4.65 17.60 -11.19
C MET A 7 4.80 16.18 -11.69
N LEU A 8 4.01 15.26 -11.13
CA LEU A 8 3.90 13.87 -11.58
C LEU A 8 2.54 13.68 -12.24
N ILE A 9 2.53 13.17 -13.47
CA ILE A 9 1.31 12.78 -14.18
C ILE A 9 1.27 11.26 -14.20
N LEU A 10 0.24 10.68 -13.58
CA LEU A 10 0.06 9.25 -13.43
C LEU A 10 -1.29 8.82 -14.03
N PRO A 11 -1.42 7.56 -14.49
CA PRO A 11 -2.72 6.99 -14.83
C PRO A 11 -3.68 7.00 -13.64
N PHE A 12 -4.98 6.98 -13.93
CA PHE A 12 -6.00 6.83 -12.89
C PHE A 12 -5.90 5.43 -12.25
N GLY A 13 -5.57 5.40 -10.95
CA GLY A 13 -5.39 4.17 -10.17
C GLY A 13 -6.61 3.72 -9.37
N GLY A 14 -7.74 4.42 -9.46
CA GLY A 14 -8.94 4.13 -8.68
C GLY A 14 -9.21 5.14 -7.57
N VAL A 15 -10.01 4.73 -6.59
CA VAL A 15 -10.39 5.54 -5.41
C VAL A 15 -9.58 5.13 -4.20
N SER A 16 -9.31 6.06 -3.28
CA SER A 16 -8.57 5.70 -2.07
C SER A 16 -9.37 4.69 -1.22
N LEU A 17 -8.67 3.78 -0.54
CA LEU A 17 -9.29 2.83 0.38
C LEU A 17 -9.99 3.56 1.53
N PHE A 18 -9.47 4.74 1.90
CA PHE A 18 -10.11 5.64 2.86
C PHE A 18 -11.50 6.09 2.38
N ASP A 19 -11.59 6.66 1.18
CA ASP A 19 -12.86 7.13 0.62
C ASP A 19 -13.84 5.97 0.41
N ARG A 20 -13.33 4.82 -0.06
CA ARG A 20 -14.14 3.60 -0.21
C ARG A 20 -14.69 3.09 1.11
N GLY A 21 -13.91 3.13 2.20
CA GLY A 21 -14.35 2.73 3.53
C GLY A 21 -15.44 3.64 4.11
N VAL A 22 -15.41 4.93 3.75
CA VAL A 22 -16.48 5.89 4.08
C VAL A 22 -17.77 5.57 3.32
N GLU A 23 -17.68 5.16 2.06
CA GLU A 23 -18.85 4.82 1.23
C GLU A 23 -19.42 3.40 1.50
N GLN A 24 -18.56 2.43 1.81
CA GLN A 24 -18.92 1.02 1.96
C GLN A 24 -18.17 0.36 3.14
N PRO A 25 -18.62 0.63 4.39
CA PRO A 25 -18.00 0.05 5.57
C PRO A 25 -18.09 -1.49 5.56
N GLY A 26 -16.93 -2.15 5.67
CA GLY A 26 -16.83 -3.63 5.75
C GLY A 26 -16.41 -4.34 4.46
N ASN A 27 -16.15 -3.62 3.37
CA ASN A 27 -15.64 -4.21 2.14
C ASN A 27 -14.11 -4.45 2.25
N ARG A 28 -13.72 -5.69 2.60
CA ARG A 28 -12.32 -6.09 2.79
C ARG A 28 -11.60 -6.16 1.44
N VAL A 29 -10.35 -5.73 1.42
CA VAL A 29 -9.49 -5.79 0.24
C VAL A 29 -8.39 -6.81 0.50
N THR A 30 -8.25 -7.81 -0.35
CA THR A 30 -7.18 -8.81 -0.22
C THR A 30 -5.87 -8.24 -0.77
N VAL A 31 -4.86 -8.09 0.08
CA VAL A 31 -3.58 -7.47 -0.28
C VAL A 31 -2.56 -8.55 -0.69
N SER A 32 -2.72 -9.09 -1.89
CA SER A 32 -1.66 -9.88 -2.53
C SER A 32 -0.57 -8.99 -3.16
N GLU A 33 -0.81 -7.68 -3.30
CA GLU A 33 0.12 -6.78 -4.00
C GLU A 33 1.21 -6.15 -3.11
N SER A 34 1.04 -6.16 -1.78
CA SER A 34 2.09 -5.72 -0.83
C SER A 34 3.37 -6.55 -0.98
N GLU A 35 3.21 -7.87 -1.14
CA GLU A 35 4.34 -8.78 -1.34
C GLU A 35 5.18 -8.37 -2.55
N ARG A 36 4.57 -7.81 -3.59
CA ARG A 36 5.27 -7.39 -4.82
C ARG A 36 6.17 -6.17 -4.60
N ILE A 37 5.81 -5.25 -3.68
CA ILE A 37 6.66 -4.10 -3.34
C ILE A 37 7.89 -4.59 -2.58
N HIS A 38 7.70 -5.52 -1.63
CA HIS A 38 8.79 -6.10 -0.85
C HIS A 38 9.71 -6.99 -1.69
N ASP A 39 9.17 -7.75 -2.63
CA ASP A 39 9.96 -8.56 -3.58
C ASP A 39 10.86 -7.69 -4.46
N GLY A 40 10.44 -6.44 -4.73
CA GLY A 40 11.26 -5.41 -5.37
C GLY A 40 12.35 -4.81 -4.47
N GLY A 41 12.44 -5.22 -3.21
CA GLY A 41 13.35 -4.68 -2.21
C GLY A 41 12.98 -3.26 -1.74
N VAL A 42 11.72 -2.86 -1.92
CA VAL A 42 11.20 -1.55 -1.53
C VAL A 42 10.39 -1.70 -0.24
N ARG A 43 10.57 -0.79 0.72
CA ARG A 43 9.69 -0.60 1.88
C ARG A 43 9.02 0.76 1.75
N HIS A 44 7.70 0.84 1.80
CA HIS A 44 6.96 2.08 1.53
C HIS A 44 7.02 3.06 2.71
N ARG A 45 6.95 2.54 3.94
CA ARG A 45 7.02 3.25 5.24
C ARG A 45 5.89 4.22 5.55
N ASP A 46 4.89 4.31 4.69
CA ASP A 46 3.71 5.14 4.92
C ASP A 46 2.44 4.44 4.42
N ILE A 47 2.30 3.15 4.76
CA ILE A 47 1.12 2.40 4.38
C ILE A 47 -0.06 2.78 5.25
N ARG A 48 -0.99 3.52 4.66
CA ARG A 48 -2.25 3.96 5.26
C ARG A 48 -3.33 4.00 4.18
N THR A 49 -4.60 3.88 4.58
CA THR A 49 -5.75 3.84 3.65
C THR A 49 -5.84 4.99 2.63
N PRO A 50 -5.34 6.23 2.89
CA PRO A 50 -5.30 7.27 1.86
C PRO A 50 -4.25 7.04 0.76
N ASN A 51 -3.18 6.31 1.06
CA ASN A 51 -2.07 6.01 0.16
C ASN A 51 -2.27 4.69 -0.61
N MET A 52 -3.46 4.10 -0.48
CA MET A 52 -3.86 2.87 -1.15
C MET A 52 -5.04 3.19 -2.05
N LEU A 53 -4.87 3.03 -3.36
CA LEU A 53 -5.93 3.16 -4.35
C LEU A 53 -6.49 1.78 -4.69
N VAL A 54 -7.80 1.69 -4.85
CA VAL A 54 -8.47 0.46 -5.24
C VAL A 54 -9.24 0.67 -6.53
N ASN A 55 -9.03 -0.23 -7.48
CA ASN A 55 -9.72 -0.27 -8.75
C ASN A 55 -10.15 -1.70 -9.06
N GLY A 56 -11.40 -2.04 -8.70
CA GLY A 56 -11.86 -3.42 -8.77
C GLY A 56 -11.11 -4.31 -7.77
N PRO A 57 -10.43 -5.38 -8.22
CA PRO A 57 -9.64 -6.26 -7.36
C PRO A 57 -8.20 -5.76 -7.09
N ASP A 58 -7.73 -4.77 -7.85
CA ASP A 58 -6.34 -4.33 -7.82
C ASP A 58 -6.11 -3.23 -6.76
N VAL A 59 -4.92 -3.24 -6.13
CA VAL A 59 -4.54 -2.31 -5.06
C VAL A 59 -3.22 -1.65 -5.39
N TYR A 60 -3.27 -0.35 -5.66
CA TYR A 60 -2.09 0.44 -5.98
C TYR A 60 -1.64 1.25 -4.77
N PHE A 61 -0.34 1.21 -4.49
CA PHE A 61 0.28 2.08 -3.50
C PHE A 61 0.76 3.37 -4.17
N ILE A 62 0.56 4.50 -3.50
CA ILE A 62 1.00 5.81 -3.94
C ILE A 62 1.73 6.52 -2.80
N ASP A 63 2.42 7.62 -3.13
CA ASP A 63 3.18 8.44 -2.18
C ASP A 63 4.43 7.75 -1.60
N PHE A 64 5.44 7.55 -2.45
CA PHE A 64 6.70 6.90 -2.10
C PHE A 64 7.75 7.86 -1.51
N ASP A 65 7.35 9.01 -0.97
CA ASP A 65 8.28 10.04 -0.48
C ASP A 65 9.16 9.54 0.69
N GLN A 66 8.64 8.60 1.49
CA GLN A 66 9.30 7.97 2.62
C GLN A 66 9.88 6.59 2.32
N ALA A 67 9.78 6.13 1.07
CA ALA A 67 10.16 4.77 0.72
C ALA A 67 11.67 4.53 0.86
N LEU A 68 12.03 3.33 1.32
CA LEU A 68 13.40 2.85 1.37
C LEU A 68 13.64 1.80 0.29
N LEU A 69 14.67 2.03 -0.52
CA LEU A 69 15.17 1.05 -1.48
C LEU A 69 16.19 0.14 -0.80
N ARG A 70 16.27 -1.12 -1.24
CA ARG A 70 17.16 -2.15 -0.68
C ARG A 70 16.95 -2.33 0.83
N SER A 71 15.70 -2.26 1.27
CA SER A 71 15.36 -2.37 2.68
C SER A 71 15.72 -3.78 3.19
N PRO A 72 16.43 -3.91 4.32
CA PRO A 72 16.62 -5.21 4.99
C PRO A 72 15.27 -5.84 5.36
N SER A 73 15.21 -7.17 5.38
CA SER A 73 14.00 -7.93 5.70
C SER A 73 13.38 -7.60 7.08
N GLU A 74 14.13 -6.96 7.98
CA GLU A 74 13.69 -6.56 9.32
C GLU A 74 12.50 -5.57 9.30
N GLY A 75 12.29 -4.82 8.22
CA GLY A 75 11.17 -3.88 8.10
C GLY A 75 9.90 -4.43 7.43
N ARG A 76 9.99 -5.62 6.80
CA ARG A 76 8.89 -6.25 6.06
C ARG A 76 7.73 -6.65 6.97
N GLY A 77 8.05 -7.23 8.13
CA GLY A 77 7.05 -7.73 9.07
C GLY A 77 6.18 -6.62 9.66
N GLU A 78 6.78 -5.51 10.05
CA GLU A 78 6.04 -4.34 10.58
C GLU A 78 5.10 -3.76 9.53
N GLU A 79 5.59 -3.57 8.30
CA GLU A 79 4.78 -3.01 7.23
C GLU A 79 3.66 -3.97 6.78
N MET A 80 3.89 -5.28 6.85
CA MET A 80 2.85 -6.27 6.60
C MET A 80 1.79 -6.28 7.71
N ALA A 81 2.18 -6.10 8.97
CA ALA A 81 1.24 -6.01 10.08
C ALA A 81 0.33 -4.77 9.96
N ASP A 82 0.88 -3.62 9.57
CA ASP A 82 0.09 -2.41 9.30
C ASP A 82 -0.93 -2.65 8.18
N LEU A 83 -0.55 -3.39 7.14
CA LEU A 83 -1.45 -3.78 6.06
C LEU A 83 -2.57 -4.73 6.48
N GLU A 84 -2.23 -5.73 7.29
CA GLU A 84 -3.19 -6.69 7.83
C GLU A 84 -4.24 -5.97 8.68
N ASP A 85 -3.84 -5.02 9.53
CA ASP A 85 -4.76 -4.20 10.34
C ASP A 85 -5.73 -3.39 9.45
N LEU A 86 -5.20 -2.76 8.40
CA LEU A 86 -5.99 -1.90 7.51
C LEU A 86 -6.94 -2.67 6.59
N THR A 87 -6.61 -3.92 6.26
CA THR A 87 -7.37 -4.70 5.27
C THR A 87 -8.15 -5.86 5.87
N GLY A 88 -7.83 -6.22 7.12
CA GLY A 88 -8.33 -7.40 7.80
C GLY A 88 -7.93 -8.70 7.09
N ALA A 89 -6.79 -8.74 6.39
CA ALA A 89 -6.26 -9.97 5.86
C ALA A 89 -5.61 -10.77 7.00
N GLU A 90 -5.96 -12.05 7.16
CA GLU A 90 -5.17 -12.96 8.00
C GLU A 90 -4.02 -13.51 7.12
N PRO A 91 -2.79 -13.63 7.64
CA PRO A 91 -1.69 -14.20 6.89
C PRO A 91 -2.06 -15.63 6.43
N GLU A 92 -1.87 -15.93 5.15
CA GLU A 92 -2.19 -17.25 4.57
C GLU A 92 -1.33 -18.40 5.14
N ASP A 93 -0.44 -18.13 6.09
CA ASP A 93 0.48 -19.09 6.72
C ASP A 93 -0.14 -19.98 7.82
N SER A 94 -1.46 -19.94 8.05
CA SER A 94 -2.15 -20.79 9.04
C SER A 94 -2.83 -22.05 8.46
N ARG A 95 -2.52 -22.43 7.21
CA ARG A 95 -2.95 -23.72 6.64
C ARG A 95 -1.74 -24.64 6.41
N SER A 96 -1.22 -25.21 7.49
CA SER A 96 -0.39 -26.42 7.47
C SER A 96 -1.10 -27.56 8.18
#